data_AF-A0A354J8I1-F1
#
_entry.id   AF-A0A354J8I1-F1
#
_cell.length_a   1.000
_cell.length_b   1.000
_cell.length_c   1.000
_cell.angle_alpha   90.00
_cell.angle_beta   90.00
_cell.angle_gamma   90.00
#
_symmetry.space_group_name_H-M   'P 1'
#
loop_
_entity.id
_entity.type
_entity.pdbx_description
1 polymer ?
#
loop_
_entity_poly.entity_id
_entity_poly.type
_entity_poly.pdbx_seq_one_letter_code
_entity_poly.pdbx_strand_id
1 'polypeptide(L)'
;MNQTQTRKLIYTAICISLGLLLPMVGKIPGANLGAILLPMHIPVLLAGFLCGVPYATFCGMILPILNYVLTGRPPIFPTGISMMLELGSYGCITAVLYPVTKGRVYISLIGAMLGGRIVMGIANTILWGMQGDTYGFSIFLTSAFVKALPGIAIQLIIIPIILYALKKAKLTDLNE
;
A
#
# COMPACT_ATOMS: atom_id res chain seq x y z
N MET A 1 -27.23 4.26 -9.08
CA MET A 1 -25.76 4.32 -8.91
C MET A 1 -25.15 4.93 -10.17
N ASN A 2 -24.35 5.99 -10.06
CA ASN A 2 -23.66 6.58 -11.21
C ASN A 2 -22.62 5.62 -11.79
N GLN A 3 -22.51 5.51 -13.11
CA GLN A 3 -21.55 4.62 -13.80
C GLN A 3 -20.10 4.78 -13.29
N THR A 4 -19.72 6.00 -12.91
CA THR A 4 -18.42 6.32 -12.32
C THR A 4 -18.18 5.65 -10.96
N GLN A 5 -19.22 5.47 -10.14
CA GLN A 5 -19.12 4.81 -8.83
C GLN A 5 -18.97 3.29 -9.01
N THR A 6 -19.68 2.69 -9.96
CA THR A 6 -19.56 1.27 -10.28
C THR A 6 -18.15 0.94 -10.77
N ARG A 7 -17.56 1.76 -11.64
CA ARG A 7 -16.15 1.59 -12.09
C ARG A 7 -15.16 1.64 -10.92
N LYS A 8 -15.30 2.60 -10.01
CA LYS A 8 -14.43 2.72 -8.82
C LYS A 8 -14.53 1.50 -7.90
N LEU A 9 -15.73 0.98 -7.72
CA LEU A 9 -15.96 -0.22 -6.91
C LEU A 9 -15.28 -1.44 -7.54
N ILE A 10 -15.42 -1.63 -8.86
CA ILE A 10 -14.75 -2.71 -9.59
C ILE A 10 -13.22 -2.60 -9.48
N TYR A 11 -12.65 -1.41 -9.69
CA TYR A 11 -11.21 -1.21 -9.54
C TYR A 11 -10.73 -1.51 -8.12
N THR A 12 -11.51 -1.14 -7.12
CA THR A 12 -11.21 -1.44 -5.71
C THR A 12 -11.22 -2.96 -5.47
N ALA A 13 -12.23 -3.67 -5.97
CA ALA A 13 -12.31 -5.13 -5.86
C ALA A 13 -11.13 -5.83 -6.56
N ILE A 14 -10.73 -5.35 -7.74
CA ILE A 14 -9.54 -5.86 -8.44
C ILE A 14 -8.27 -5.60 -7.63
N CYS A 15 -8.10 -4.39 -7.09
CA CYS A 15 -6.93 -4.05 -6.26
C CYS A 15 -6.88 -4.90 -4.98
N ILE A 16 -8.01 -5.13 -4.32
CA ILE A 16 -8.09 -6.03 -3.16
C ILE A 16 -7.71 -7.45 -3.58
N SER A 17 -8.26 -7.96 -4.69
CA SER A 17 -7.95 -9.30 -5.19
C SER A 17 -6.46 -9.46 -5.51
N LEU A 18 -5.87 -8.48 -6.19
CA LEU A 18 -4.43 -8.44 -6.47
C LEU A 18 -3.61 -8.37 -5.18
N GLY A 19 -4.03 -7.57 -4.21
CA GLY A 19 -3.39 -7.44 -2.90
C GLY A 19 -3.44 -8.72 -2.06
N LEU A 20 -4.40 -9.61 -2.30
CA LEU A 20 -4.46 -10.93 -1.67
C LEU A 20 -3.66 -11.99 -2.44
N LEU A 21 -3.65 -11.92 -3.77
CA LEU A 21 -2.95 -12.90 -4.60
C LEU A 21 -1.43 -12.69 -4.63
N LEU A 22 -0.95 -11.45 -4.74
CA LEU A 22 0.49 -11.15 -4.82
C LEU A 22 1.28 -11.71 -3.62
N PRO A 23 0.83 -11.57 -2.36
CA PRO A 23 1.49 -12.17 -1.21
C PRO A 23 1.53 -13.70 -1.25
N MET A 24 0.53 -14.35 -1.87
CA MET A 24 0.51 -15.81 -2.02
C MET A 24 1.57 -16.29 -3.01
N VAL A 25 1.78 -15.56 -4.12
CA VAL A 25 2.83 -15.87 -5.11
C VAL A 25 4.23 -15.67 -4.52
N GLY A 26 4.39 -14.74 -3.58
CA GLY A 26 5.64 -14.51 -2.86
C GLY A 26 6.06 -15.63 -1.90
N LYS A 27 5.28 -16.70 -1.75
CA LYS A 27 5.63 -17.90 -0.97
C LYS A 27 6.51 -18.88 -1.76
N ILE A 28 7.49 -18.37 -2.51
CA ILE A 28 8.52 -19.23 -3.11
C ILE A 28 9.49 -19.63 -1.98
N PRO A 29 9.68 -20.93 -1.69
CA PRO A 29 10.58 -21.37 -0.62
C PRO A 29 12.01 -21.01 -0.98
N GLY A 30 12.67 -20.18 -0.17
CA GLY A 30 14.10 -19.84 -0.32
C GLY A 30 14.46 -18.38 -0.12
N ALA A 31 13.50 -17.45 -0.22
CA ALA A 31 13.76 -16.05 0.10
C ALA A 31 12.52 -15.42 0.73
N ASN A 32 12.70 -14.66 1.82
CA ASN A 32 11.66 -13.84 2.45
C ASN A 32 11.26 -12.64 1.56
N LEU A 33 11.10 -12.90 0.26
CA LEU A 33 10.71 -11.94 -0.77
C LEU A 33 9.40 -11.26 -0.41
N GLY A 34 8.45 -11.95 0.21
CA GLY A 34 7.20 -11.34 0.69
C GLY A 34 7.39 -10.20 1.71
N ALA A 35 8.42 -10.28 2.57
CA ALA A 35 8.73 -9.20 3.53
C ALA A 35 9.58 -8.08 2.91
N ILE A 36 10.29 -8.37 1.81
CA ILE A 36 11.24 -7.47 1.15
C ILE A 36 10.58 -6.69 0.00
N LEU A 37 9.65 -7.31 -0.72
CA LEU A 37 8.93 -6.73 -1.86
C LEU A 37 7.66 -5.98 -1.47
N LEU A 38 7.20 -6.11 -0.22
CA LEU A 38 5.95 -5.52 0.29
C LEU A 38 4.80 -5.56 -0.75
N PRO A 39 4.44 -6.76 -1.25
CA PRO A 39 3.56 -6.92 -2.40
C PRO A 39 2.21 -6.22 -2.28
N MET A 40 1.72 -6.03 -1.05
CA MET A 40 0.43 -5.38 -0.75
C MET A 40 0.44 -3.86 -0.98
N HIS A 41 1.60 -3.21 -1.02
CA HIS A 41 1.68 -1.75 -1.19
C HIS A 41 1.38 -1.33 -2.63
N ILE A 42 1.79 -2.14 -3.62
CA ILE A 42 1.55 -1.88 -5.05
C ILE A 42 0.04 -1.71 -5.34
N PRO A 43 -0.84 -2.68 -5.02
CA PRO A 43 -2.26 -2.56 -5.32
C PRO A 43 -2.95 -1.47 -4.51
N VAL A 44 -2.49 -1.16 -3.29
CA VAL A 44 -3.05 -0.06 -2.48
C VAL A 44 -2.68 1.30 -3.06
N LEU A 45 -1.42 1.50 -3.46
CA LEU A 45 -0.97 2.69 -4.17
C LEU A 45 -1.74 2.86 -5.48
N LEU A 46 -1.91 1.76 -6.24
CA LEU A 46 -2.70 1.76 -7.46
C LEU A 46 -4.16 2.17 -7.20
N ALA A 47 -4.79 1.61 -6.16
CA ALA A 47 -6.14 1.98 -5.75
C ALA A 47 -6.24 3.48 -5.39
N GLY A 48 -5.18 4.05 -4.82
CA GLY A 48 -5.05 5.49 -4.58
C GLY A 48 -5.22 6.33 -5.83
N PHE A 49 -4.54 5.96 -6.91
CA PHE A 49 -4.63 6.66 -8.20
C PHE A 49 -5.98 6.43 -8.92
N LEU A 50 -6.58 5.24 -8.78
CA LEU A 50 -7.73 4.81 -9.60
C LEU A 50 -9.10 5.08 -8.95
N CYS A 51 -9.21 4.85 -7.63
CA CYS A 51 -10.50 4.78 -6.94
C CYS A 51 -10.83 6.04 -6.12
N GLY A 52 -9.80 6.80 -5.74
CA GLY A 52 -9.92 7.96 -4.85
C GLY A 52 -9.93 7.58 -3.37
N VAL A 53 -9.94 8.60 -2.50
CA VAL A 53 -9.64 8.48 -1.06
C VAL A 53 -10.46 7.42 -0.32
N PRO A 54 -11.81 7.44 -0.32
CA PRO A 54 -12.56 6.52 0.55
C PRO A 54 -12.33 5.05 0.18
N TYR A 55 -12.25 4.76 -1.12
CA TYR A 55 -12.05 3.41 -1.62
C TYR A 55 -10.60 2.91 -1.44
N ALA A 56 -9.62 3.78 -1.68
CA ALA A 56 -8.21 3.44 -1.53
C ALA A 56 -7.83 3.21 -0.06
N THR A 57 -8.32 4.06 0.84
CA THR A 57 -8.13 3.89 2.29
C THR A 57 -8.78 2.61 2.78
N PHE A 58 -10.03 2.34 2.36
CA PHE A 58 -10.72 1.10 2.72
C PHE A 58 -9.96 -0.13 2.22
N CYS A 59 -9.50 -0.12 0.96
CA CYS A 59 -8.66 -1.17 0.38
C CYS A 59 -7.40 -1.42 1.24
N GLY A 60 -6.68 -0.36 1.62
CA GLY A 60 -5.48 -0.47 2.45
C GLY A 60 -5.73 -1.03 3.86
N MET A 61 -6.86 -0.67 4.48
CA MET A 61 -7.21 -1.17 5.83
C MET A 61 -7.71 -2.62 5.81
N ILE A 62 -8.49 -3.00 4.80
CA ILE A 62 -9.10 -4.34 4.75
C ILE A 62 -8.11 -5.42 4.34
N LEU A 63 -7.12 -5.07 3.51
CA LEU A 63 -6.16 -6.03 2.95
C LEU A 63 -5.35 -6.81 4.00
N PRO A 64 -4.74 -6.19 5.02
CA PRO A 64 -4.02 -6.93 6.06
C PRO A 64 -4.92 -7.87 6.87
N ILE A 65 -6.17 -7.48 7.13
CA ILE A 65 -7.15 -8.30 7.85
C ILE A 65 -7.48 -9.54 7.02
N LEU A 66 -7.87 -9.35 5.76
CA LEU A 66 -8.19 -10.44 4.84
C LEU A 66 -6.99 -11.37 4.65
N ASN A 67 -5.79 -10.81 4.49
CA ASN A 67 -4.58 -11.62 4.31
C ASN A 67 -4.24 -12.43 5.57
N TYR A 68 -4.46 -11.89 6.78
CA TYR A 68 -4.32 -12.64 8.02
C TYR A 68 -5.31 -13.80 8.10
N VAL A 69 -6.59 -13.57 7.78
CA VAL A 69 -7.61 -14.63 7.78
C VAL A 69 -7.26 -15.76 6.79
N LEU A 70 -6.70 -15.42 5.63
CA LEU A 70 -6.38 -16.40 4.58
C LEU A 70 -5.04 -17.12 4.79
N THR A 71 -4.04 -16.45 5.35
CA THR A 71 -2.66 -16.98 5.40
C THR A 71 -2.07 -17.09 6.79
N GLY A 72 -2.78 -16.63 7.82
CA GLY A 72 -2.28 -16.57 9.21
C GLY A 72 -1.16 -15.55 9.42
N ARG A 73 -0.84 -14.72 8.42
CA ARG A 73 0.23 -13.70 8.45
C ARG A 73 -0.25 -12.40 7.81
N PRO A 74 0.22 -11.22 8.27
CA PRO A 74 1.07 -10.96 9.45
C PRO A 74 0.28 -11.08 10.77
N PRO A 75 0.92 -11.35 11.93
CA PRO A 75 0.22 -11.37 13.21
C PRO A 75 -0.54 -10.04 13.43
N ILE A 76 -1.84 -10.13 13.77
CA ILE A 76 -2.72 -8.96 13.91
C ILE A 76 -2.10 -7.93 14.87
N PHE A 77 -1.62 -8.40 16.02
CA PHE A 77 -0.99 -7.55 17.03
C PHE A 77 0.50 -7.90 17.16
N PRO A 78 1.44 -6.93 17.15
CA PRO A 78 1.28 -5.48 16.88
C PRO A 78 1.38 -5.11 15.38
N THR A 79 1.92 -6.01 14.55
CA THR A 79 2.33 -5.68 13.17
C THR A 79 1.15 -5.46 12.23
N GLY A 80 0.08 -6.26 12.33
CA GLY A 80 -1.09 -6.14 11.47
C GLY A 80 -1.79 -4.79 11.60
N ILE A 81 -2.00 -4.30 12.82
CA ILE A 81 -2.62 -2.99 13.07
C ILE A 81 -1.75 -1.85 12.52
N SER A 82 -0.43 -1.90 12.75
CA SER A 82 0.49 -0.91 12.18
C SER A 82 0.43 -0.91 10.65
N MET A 83 0.38 -2.09 10.04
CA MET A 83 0.32 -2.26 8.59
C MET A 83 -1.02 -1.82 7.98
N MET A 84 -2.13 -1.95 8.70
CA MET A 84 -3.44 -1.40 8.30
C MET A 84 -3.42 0.13 8.27
N LEU A 85 -2.84 0.76 9.30
CA LEU A 85 -2.71 2.22 9.36
C LEU A 85 -1.74 2.72 8.29
N GLU A 86 -0.62 2.02 8.12
CA GLU A 86 0.34 2.28 7.05
C GLU A 86 -0.37 2.22 5.69
N LEU A 87 -0.87 1.07 5.26
CA LEU A 87 -1.48 0.91 3.93
C LEU A 87 -2.70 1.81 3.72
N GLY A 88 -3.54 1.98 4.74
CA GLY A 88 -4.66 2.93 4.71
C GLY A 88 -4.16 4.37 4.43
N SER A 89 -3.10 4.79 5.09
CA SER A 89 -2.48 6.11 4.87
C SER A 89 -1.82 6.23 3.49
N TYR A 90 -1.15 5.19 2.99
CA TYR A 90 -0.64 5.16 1.62
C TYR A 90 -1.77 5.41 0.62
N GLY A 91 -2.85 4.62 0.70
CA GLY A 91 -4.00 4.77 -0.20
C GLY A 91 -4.62 6.17 -0.12
N CYS A 92 -4.79 6.70 1.09
CA CYS A 92 -5.31 8.05 1.33
C CYS A 92 -4.42 9.14 0.72
N ILE A 93 -3.13 9.15 1.08
CA ILE A 93 -2.19 10.18 0.65
C ILE A 93 -2.03 10.16 -0.85
N THR A 94 -1.91 8.98 -1.47
CA THR A 94 -1.78 8.87 -2.93
C THR A 94 -3.02 9.43 -3.64
N ALA A 95 -4.22 9.12 -3.13
CA ALA A 95 -5.48 9.60 -3.70
C ALA A 95 -5.69 11.11 -3.53
N VAL A 96 -5.13 11.73 -2.50
CA VAL A 96 -5.16 13.19 -2.30
C VAL A 96 -4.06 13.89 -3.11
N LEU A 97 -2.83 13.40 -3.06
CA LEU A 97 -1.67 14.06 -3.68
C LEU A 97 -1.72 13.99 -5.21
N TYR A 98 -2.30 12.94 -5.79
CA TYR A 98 -2.40 12.81 -7.24
C TYR A 98 -3.15 13.96 -7.93
N PRO A 99 -4.41 14.29 -7.55
CA PRO A 99 -5.11 15.44 -8.12
C PRO A 99 -4.45 16.77 -7.74
N VAL A 100 -3.92 16.90 -6.51
CA VAL A 100 -3.26 18.14 -6.04
C VAL A 100 -1.99 18.44 -6.85
N THR A 101 -1.25 17.40 -7.23
CA THR A 101 0.01 17.56 -7.98
C THR A 101 -0.20 17.57 -9.49
N LYS A 102 -1.44 17.77 -9.97
CA LYS A 102 -1.77 17.83 -11.40
C LYS A 102 -1.24 16.62 -12.19
N GLY A 103 -1.49 15.41 -11.69
CA GLY A 103 -1.12 14.18 -12.40
C GLY A 103 0.35 13.74 -12.28
N ARG A 104 1.20 14.43 -11.50
CA ARG A 104 2.61 14.05 -11.30
C ARG A 104 2.76 12.80 -10.41
N VAL A 105 2.67 11.63 -11.04
CA VAL A 105 2.74 10.30 -10.41
C VAL A 105 3.90 10.16 -9.44
N TYR A 106 5.13 10.54 -9.81
CA TYR A 106 6.31 10.34 -8.97
C TYR A 106 6.25 11.12 -7.65
N ILE A 107 5.76 12.36 -7.67
CA ILE A 107 5.65 13.18 -6.46
C ILE A 107 4.60 12.60 -5.53
N SER A 108 3.45 12.18 -6.08
CA SER A 108 2.39 11.52 -5.31
C SER A 108 2.86 10.21 -4.71
N LEU A 109 3.66 9.43 -5.44
CA LEU A 109 4.17 8.16 -4.99
C LEU A 109 5.19 8.33 -3.85
N ILE A 110 6.17 9.22 -4.02
CA ILE A 110 7.18 9.49 -3.01
C ILE A 110 6.53 10.09 -1.76
N GLY A 111 5.57 11.01 -1.94
CA GLY A 111 4.81 11.60 -0.83
C GLY A 111 4.01 10.56 -0.04
N ALA A 112 3.34 9.64 -0.74
CA ALA A 112 2.62 8.53 -0.11
C ALA A 112 3.56 7.56 0.63
N MET A 113 4.72 7.25 0.05
CA MET A 113 5.75 6.42 0.68
C MET A 113 6.24 7.05 1.98
N LEU A 114 6.64 8.32 1.95
CA LEU A 114 7.13 9.01 3.14
C LEU A 114 6.04 9.14 4.20
N GLY A 115 4.84 9.57 3.81
CA GLY A 115 3.73 9.74 4.73
C GLY A 115 3.30 8.43 5.40
N GLY A 116 3.22 7.35 4.62
CA GLY A 116 2.88 6.05 5.19
C GLY A 116 3.96 5.48 6.11
N ARG A 117 5.25 5.73 5.83
CA ARG A 117 6.34 5.36 6.76
C ARG A 117 6.31 6.15 8.06
N ILE A 118 5.91 7.42 8.02
CA ILE A 118 5.69 8.23 9.23
C ILE A 118 4.56 7.61 10.06
N VAL A 119 3.43 7.27 9.43
CA VAL A 119 2.30 6.63 10.11
C VAL A 119 2.69 5.26 10.68
N MET A 120 3.44 4.45 9.93
CA MET A 120 3.99 3.18 10.40
C MET A 120 4.90 3.36 11.61
N GLY A 121 5.75 4.40 11.61
CA GLY A 121 6.63 4.74 12.72
C GLY A 121 5.85 5.09 13.98
N ILE A 122 4.89 6.01 13.87
CA ILE A 122 4.03 6.41 14.98
C ILE A 122 3.19 5.24 15.49
N ALA A 123 2.63 4.43 14.60
CA ALA A 123 1.83 3.27 14.98
C ALA A 123 2.68 2.24 15.72
N ASN A 124 3.89 1.93 15.22
CA ASN A 124 4.76 0.97 15.88
C ASN A 124 5.29 1.49 17.23
N THR A 125 5.65 2.77 17.36
CA THR A 125 6.11 3.28 18.66
C THR A 125 5.04 3.16 19.74
N ILE A 126 3.78 3.42 19.40
CA ILE A 126 2.65 3.27 20.31
C ILE A 126 2.37 1.79 20.62
N LEU A 127 2.22 0.95 19.59
CA LEU A 127 1.80 -0.45 19.75
C LEU A 127 2.85 -1.31 20.45
N TRP A 128 4.12 -1.15 20.10
CA TRP A 128 5.22 -1.88 20.76
C TRP A 128 5.52 -1.31 22.15
N GLY A 129 5.34 0.00 22.35
CA GLY A 129 5.42 0.62 23.67
C GLY A 129 4.37 0.06 24.65
N MET A 130 3.18 -0.29 24.15
CA MET A 130 2.15 -0.99 24.94
C MET A 130 2.51 -2.45 25.25
N GLN A 131 3.40 -3.06 24.47
CA GLN A 131 3.82 -4.45 24.63
C GLN A 131 5.05 -4.62 25.54
N GLY A 132 5.61 -3.51 26.04
CA GLY A 132 6.79 -3.50 26.93
C GLY A 132 8.13 -3.60 26.20
N ASP A 133 8.11 -3.71 24.87
CA ASP A 133 9.31 -3.77 24.04
C ASP A 133 9.72 -2.38 23.55
N THR A 134 11.01 -2.07 23.63
CA THR A 134 11.53 -0.82 23.08
C THR A 134 11.60 -0.92 21.56
N TYR A 135 10.60 -0.39 20.87
CA TYR A 135 10.70 -0.12 19.44
C TYR A 135 11.72 1.00 19.22
N GLY A 136 13.00 0.62 19.25
CA GLY A 136 14.11 1.55 19.13
C GLY A 136 14.14 2.19 17.74
N PHE A 137 14.65 3.43 17.68
CA PHE A 137 14.87 4.16 16.43
C PHE A 137 15.65 3.33 15.40
N SER A 138 16.55 2.44 15.85
CA SER A 138 17.29 1.50 15.00
C SER A 138 16.38 0.46 14.29
N ILE A 139 15.39 -0.09 14.98
CA ILE A 139 14.42 -1.05 14.40
C ILE A 139 13.52 -0.33 13.39
N PHE A 140 13.10 0.89 13.72
CA PHE A 140 12.36 1.74 12.78
C PHE A 140 13.19 2.02 11.52
N LEU A 141 14.44 2.46 11.65
CA LEU A 141 15.28 2.80 10.50
C LEU A 141 15.56 1.58 9.62
N THR A 142 15.81 0.43 10.24
CA THR A 142 16.07 -0.83 9.54
C THR A 142 14.85 -1.35 8.80
N SER A 143 13.66 -1.27 9.42
CA SER A 143 12.40 -1.72 8.80
C SER A 143 11.90 -0.74 7.74
N ALA A 144 11.97 0.56 7.97
CA ALA A 144 11.43 1.61 7.10
C ALA A 144 12.30 1.88 5.86
N PHE A 145 13.63 1.77 5.98
CA PHE A 145 14.55 2.14 4.90
C PHE A 145 15.37 0.95 4.39
N VAL A 146 16.03 0.19 5.27
CA VAL A 146 16.98 -0.85 4.83
C VAL A 146 16.26 -2.04 4.19
N LYS A 147 15.22 -2.57 4.86
CA LYS A 147 14.43 -3.69 4.32
C LYS A 147 13.49 -3.28 3.19
N ALA A 148 13.05 -2.02 3.20
CA ALA A 148 12.08 -1.50 2.24
C ALA A 148 12.71 -1.01 0.92
N LEU A 149 14.01 -0.68 0.90
CA LEU A 149 14.71 -0.15 -0.27
C LEU A 149 14.45 -0.94 -1.57
N PRO A 150 14.62 -2.28 -1.61
CA PRO A 150 14.34 -3.06 -2.82
C PRO A 150 12.87 -3.01 -3.24
N GLY A 151 11.94 -3.03 -2.28
CA GLY A 151 10.51 -2.87 -2.54
C GLY A 151 10.16 -1.49 -3.11
N ILE A 152 10.77 -0.42 -2.59
CA ILE A 152 10.56 0.96 -3.06
C ILE A 152 11.04 1.11 -4.50
N ALA A 153 12.23 0.60 -4.83
CA ALA A 153 12.76 0.65 -6.19
C ALA A 153 11.80 -0.02 -7.19
N ILE A 154 11.27 -1.18 -6.84
CA ILE A 154 10.32 -1.92 -7.68
C ILE A 154 8.98 -1.19 -7.79
N GLN A 155 8.47 -0.64 -6.69
CA GLN A 155 7.23 0.14 -6.69
C GLN A 155 7.35 1.39 -7.57
N LEU A 156 8.48 2.10 -7.52
CA LEU A 156 8.77 3.26 -8.36
C LEU A 156 8.83 2.95 -9.85
N ILE A 157 9.14 1.70 -10.23
CA ILE A 157 9.18 1.28 -11.64
C ILE A 157 7.82 0.72 -12.07
N ILE A 158 7.27 -0.23 -11.31
CA ILE A 158 6.05 -0.97 -11.69
C ILE A 158 4.81 -0.06 -11.71
N ILE A 159 4.63 0.78 -10.71
CA ILE A 159 3.41 1.59 -10.57
C ILE A 159 3.22 2.56 -11.74
N PRO A 160 4.20 3.38 -12.16
CA PRO A 160 4.02 4.25 -13.31
C PRO A 160 3.84 3.48 -14.62
N ILE A 161 4.47 2.31 -14.78
CA ILE A 161 4.27 1.46 -15.96
C ILE A 161 2.81 0.98 -16.03
N ILE A 162 2.26 0.49 -14.91
CA ILE A 162 0.86 0.03 -14.86
C ILE A 162 -0.09 1.20 -15.15
N LEU A 163 0.14 2.37 -14.54
CA LEU A 163 -0.68 3.56 -14.80
C LEU A 163 -0.61 4.00 -16.26
N TYR A 164 0.58 3.96 -16.87
CA TYR A 164 0.74 4.29 -18.29
C TYR A 164 0.02 3.28 -19.20
N ALA A 165 0.11 1.98 -18.90
CA ALA A 165 -0.61 0.93 -19.63
C ALA A 165 -2.14 1.11 -19.52
N LEU A 166 -2.64 1.40 -18.33
CA LEU A 166 -4.05 1.71 -18.06
C LEU A 166 -4.52 2.97 -18.79
N LYS A 167 -3.68 4.00 -18.86
CA LYS A 167 -3.94 5.23 -19.62
C LYS A 167 -4.00 4.94 -21.13
N LYS A 168 -3.04 4.19 -21.66
CA LYS A 168 -3.00 3.78 -23.07
C LYS A 168 -4.21 2.94 -23.47
N ALA A 169 -4.68 2.09 -22.56
CA ALA A 169 -5.88 1.29 -22.75
C ALA A 169 -7.20 2.09 -22.62
N LYS A 170 -7.16 3.39 -22.34
CA LYS A 170 -8.32 4.27 -22.06
C LYS A 170 -9.24 3.74 -20.96
N LEU A 171 -8.71 2.92 -20.05
CA LEU A 171 -9.48 2.34 -18.96
C LEU A 171 -9.67 3.31 -17.80
N THR A 172 -8.92 4.41 -17.76
CA THR A 172 -8.91 5.34 -16.63
C THR A 172 -9.10 6.79 -17.05
N ASP A 173 -9.91 7.51 -16.28
CA ASP A 173 -10.19 8.94 -16.48
C ASP A 173 -9.10 9.81 -15.81
N LEU A 174 -7.84 9.34 -15.84
CA LEU A 174 -6.69 10.07 -15.32
C LEU A 174 -6.47 11.29 -16.22
N ASN A 175 -7.08 12.40 -15.83
CA ASN A 175 -6.95 13.68 -16.51
C ASN A 175 -5.49 14.15 -16.53
N GLU A 176 -5.18 14.87 -17.59
CA GLU A 176 -3.88 15.38 -18.04
C GLU A 176 -3.00 16.00 -16.95
#